data_AF-A0A1I2HG66-F1
#
_entry.id   AF-A0A1I2HG66-F1
#
_cell.length_a   1.000
_cell.length_b   1.000
_cell.length_c   1.000
_cell.angle_alpha   90.00
_cell.angle_beta   90.00
_cell.angle_gamma   90.00
#
_symmetry.space_group_name_H-M   'P 1'
#
loop_
_entity.id
_entity.type
_entity.pdbx_description
1 polymer ?
#
loop_
_entity_poly.entity_id
_entity_poly.type
_entity_poly.pdbx_seq_one_letter_code
_entity_poly.pdbx_strand_id
1 'polypeptide(L)'
;MARPKTTDPRSKQLKARFTEAELQVVHDRAESTGLTTSDVLRFGVLRETPPPRRRGVHPVKDQQELARLLGAVGKIGSNVNQLAHVANAGAWPENQLLHQAAADIQWMRHTLMIALGVPDKPPRPSR
;
A
#
# COMPACT_ATOMS: atom_id res chain seq x y z
N MET A 1 13.10 -10.15 -25.38
CA MET A 1 12.92 -9.24 -26.54
C MET A 1 12.87 -7.80 -26.04
N ALA A 2 13.57 -6.88 -26.70
CA ALA A 2 13.66 -5.47 -26.28
C ALA A 2 12.36 -4.71 -26.54
N ARG A 3 11.91 -3.92 -25.57
CA ARG A 3 10.71 -3.07 -25.67
C ARG A 3 10.93 -2.01 -26.77
N PRO A 4 10.01 -1.84 -27.74
CA PRO A 4 10.16 -0.84 -28.78
C PRO A 4 10.22 0.57 -28.16
N LYS A 5 11.21 1.36 -28.58
CA LYS A 5 11.34 2.78 -28.18
C LYS A 5 10.20 3.57 -28.83
N THR A 6 9.51 4.40 -28.04
CA THR A 6 8.47 5.32 -28.53
C THR A 6 9.09 6.34 -29.50
N THR A 7 8.50 6.46 -30.69
CA THR A 7 8.99 7.28 -31.81
C THR A 7 8.93 8.79 -31.52
N ASP A 8 8.09 9.24 -30.60
CA ASP A 8 8.00 10.63 -30.15
C ASP A 8 7.82 10.73 -28.62
N PRO A 9 8.91 10.87 -27.85
CA PRO A 9 8.83 11.00 -26.41
C PRO A 9 8.42 12.41 -26.01
N ARG A 10 7.49 12.52 -25.04
CA ARG A 10 7.02 13.78 -24.45
C ARG A 10 8.15 14.48 -23.67
N SER A 11 8.96 15.28 -24.36
CA SER A 11 10.17 15.92 -23.84
C SER A 11 10.02 17.42 -23.55
N LYS A 12 8.93 18.06 -24.01
CA LYS A 12 8.66 19.50 -23.81
C LYS A 12 7.85 19.72 -22.54
N GLN A 13 8.19 20.79 -21.79
CA GLN A 13 7.53 21.16 -20.54
C GLN A 13 6.74 22.46 -20.69
N LEU A 14 5.55 22.51 -20.10
CA LEU A 14 4.78 23.74 -19.89
C LEU A 14 4.93 24.15 -18.42
N LYS A 15 5.20 25.43 -18.17
CA LYS A 15 5.35 26.00 -16.82
C LYS A 15 4.22 27.00 -16.57
N ALA A 16 3.57 26.89 -15.43
CA ALA A 16 2.56 27.84 -14.95
C ALA A 16 2.73 28.02 -13.44
N ARG A 17 2.33 29.20 -12.93
CA ARG A 17 2.28 29.48 -11.49
C ARG A 17 0.86 29.23 -11.02
N PHE A 18 0.73 28.64 -9.84
CA PHE A 18 -0.54 28.35 -9.19
C PHE A 18 -0.51 28.91 -7.78
N THR A 19 -1.65 29.37 -7.31
CA THR A 19 -1.93 29.60 -5.89
C THR A 19 -2.18 28.26 -5.18
N GLU A 20 -2.11 28.26 -3.85
CA GLU A 20 -2.38 27.06 -3.04
C GLU A 20 -3.79 26.50 -3.30
N ALA A 21 -4.79 27.37 -3.41
CA ALA A 21 -6.17 26.98 -3.70
C ALA A 21 -6.31 26.31 -5.07
N GLU A 22 -5.65 26.85 -6.10
CA GLU A 22 -5.69 26.27 -7.44
C GLU A 22 -4.95 24.92 -7.49
N LEU A 23 -3.84 24.80 -6.76
CA LEU A 23 -3.11 23.54 -6.63
C LEU A 23 -4.00 22.46 -5.99
N GLN A 24 -4.71 22.80 -4.91
CA GLN A 24 -5.63 21.88 -4.25
C GLN A 24 -6.74 21.41 -5.18
N VAL A 25 -7.34 22.31 -5.96
CA VAL A 25 -8.36 21.95 -6.97
C VAL A 25 -7.82 20.96 -8.00
N VAL A 26 -6.56 21.12 -8.44
CA VAL A 26 -5.92 20.18 -9.37
C VAL A 26 -5.71 18.82 -8.70
N HIS A 27 -5.31 18.78 -7.43
CA HIS A 27 -5.15 17.54 -6.67
C HIS A 27 -6.48 16.82 -6.46
N ASP A 28 -7.53 17.51 -6.01
CA ASP A 28 -8.86 16.93 -5.79
C ASP A 28 -9.43 16.36 -7.09
N ARG A 29 -9.19 17.04 -8.21
CA ARG A 29 -9.58 16.58 -9.54
C ARG A 29 -8.78 15.36 -9.98
N ALA A 30 -7.49 15.31 -9.66
CA ALA A 30 -6.66 14.14 -9.89
C ALA A 30 -7.14 12.95 -9.06
N GLU A 31 -7.51 13.14 -7.80
CA GLU A 31 -8.04 12.08 -6.94
C GLU A 31 -9.39 11.56 -7.43
N SER A 32 -10.35 12.45 -7.69
CA SER A 32 -11.72 12.09 -8.09
C SER A 32 -11.80 11.40 -9.45
N THR A 33 -10.95 11.79 -10.40
CA THR A 33 -10.83 11.13 -11.72
C THR A 33 -9.84 9.96 -11.70
N GLY A 34 -9.11 9.81 -10.59
CA GLY A 34 -7.95 8.97 -10.41
C GLY A 34 -6.73 9.40 -11.21
N LEU A 35 -6.81 10.34 -12.16
CA LEU A 35 -5.75 10.75 -13.08
C LEU A 35 -4.50 11.27 -12.34
N THR A 36 -3.34 11.24 -12.98
CA THR A 36 -2.18 11.97 -12.43
C THR A 36 -2.42 13.47 -12.57
N THR A 37 -1.85 14.31 -11.71
CA THR A 37 -1.94 15.78 -11.83
C THR A 37 -1.48 16.26 -13.22
N SER A 38 -0.44 15.64 -13.77
CA SER A 38 0.05 15.92 -15.13
C SER A 38 -0.96 15.56 -16.22
N ASP A 39 -1.74 14.49 -16.04
CA ASP A 39 -2.79 14.11 -16.99
C ASP A 39 -4.00 15.04 -16.86
N VAL A 40 -4.40 15.41 -15.63
CA VAL A 40 -5.46 16.41 -15.41
C VAL A 40 -5.12 17.72 -16.10
N LEU A 41 -3.90 18.22 -15.91
CA LEU A 41 -3.43 19.45 -16.56
C LEU A 41 -3.40 19.31 -18.08
N ARG A 42 -2.82 18.21 -18.60
CA ARG A 42 -2.68 18.00 -20.04
C ARG A 42 -4.03 17.90 -20.74
N PHE A 43 -4.91 17.01 -20.27
CA PHE A 43 -6.23 16.80 -20.86
C PHE A 43 -7.13 18.03 -20.67
N GLY A 44 -6.98 18.75 -19.55
CA GLY A 44 -7.65 20.03 -19.35
C GLY A 44 -7.22 21.10 -20.36
N VAL A 45 -5.91 21.27 -20.58
CA VAL A 45 -5.36 22.26 -21.52
C VAL A 45 -5.68 21.89 -22.98
N LEU A 46 -5.56 20.61 -23.35
CA LEU A 46 -5.85 20.13 -24.71
C LEU A 46 -7.34 19.94 -24.98
N ARG A 47 -8.20 20.04 -23.95
CA ARG A 47 -9.64 19.75 -24.01
C ARG A 47 -9.94 18.36 -24.58
N GLU A 48 -9.07 17.40 -24.26
CA GLU A 48 -9.15 16.02 -24.70
C GLU A 48 -9.72 15.13 -23.59
N THR A 49 -10.37 14.03 -23.98
CA THR A 49 -10.82 13.03 -23.00
C THR A 49 -9.68 12.05 -22.71
N PRO A 50 -9.34 11.79 -21.43
CA PRO A 50 -8.31 10.82 -21.11
C PRO A 50 -8.65 9.44 -21.67
N PRO A 51 -7.67 8.69 -22.21
CA PRO A 51 -7.93 7.33 -22.66
C PRO A 51 -8.36 6.43 -21.49
N PRO A 52 -9.21 5.42 -21.72
CA PRO A 52 -9.61 4.47 -20.70
C PRO A 52 -8.37 3.78 -20.12
N ARG A 53 -8.23 3.84 -18.80
CA ARG A 53 -7.01 3.44 -18.13
C ARG A 53 -6.74 1.95 -18.24
N ARG A 54 -5.45 1.60 -18.41
CA ARG A 54 -4.93 0.29 -18.02
C ARG A 54 -5.06 0.17 -16.50
N ARG A 55 -5.97 -0.70 -16.06
CA ARG A 55 -6.07 -1.24 -14.68
C ARG A 55 -4.65 -1.49 -14.15
N GLY A 56 -4.22 -0.80 -13.10
CA GLY A 56 -2.93 -1.12 -12.47
C GLY A 56 -2.26 -0.03 -11.65
N VAL A 57 -2.66 1.23 -11.76
CA VAL A 57 -2.10 2.31 -10.93
C VAL A 57 -3.23 2.94 -10.13
N HIS A 58 -3.74 2.19 -9.15
CA HIS A 58 -4.39 2.83 -8.03
C HIS A 58 -3.29 3.40 -7.13
N PRO A 59 -3.27 4.71 -6.85
CA PRO A 59 -2.59 5.18 -5.66
C PRO A 59 -3.34 4.56 -4.49
N VAL A 60 -2.75 3.54 -3.86
CA VAL A 60 -3.22 3.09 -2.55
C VAL A 60 -3.00 4.29 -1.63
N LYS A 61 -4.09 4.94 -1.20
CA LYS A 61 -4.08 6.21 -0.46
C LYS A 61 -3.12 6.17 0.74
N ASP A 62 -2.88 4.99 1.32
CA ASP A 62 -1.99 4.80 2.45
C ASP A 62 -0.83 3.83 2.15
N GLN A 63 0.04 4.18 1.21
CA GLN A 63 1.30 3.43 0.97
C GLN A 63 2.11 3.23 2.26
N GLN A 64 2.03 4.16 3.20
CA GLN A 64 2.77 4.09 4.45
C GLN A 64 2.16 3.10 5.45
N GLU A 65 0.83 3.06 5.58
CA GLU A 65 0.12 2.04 6.37
C GLU A 65 0.30 0.66 5.75
N LEU A 66 0.20 0.54 4.43
CA LEU A 66 0.42 -0.72 3.71
C LEU A 66 1.88 -1.21 3.86
N ALA A 67 2.86 -0.32 3.82
CA ALA A 67 4.26 -0.67 4.05
C ALA A 67 4.52 -1.11 5.51
N ARG A 68 3.90 -0.44 6.49
CA ARG A 68 3.96 -0.84 7.90
C ARG A 68 3.34 -2.21 8.11
N LEU A 69 2.20 -2.46 7.47
CA LEU A 69 1.54 -3.75 7.50
C LEU A 69 2.40 -4.86 6.90
N LEU A 70 2.95 -4.64 5.70
CA LEU A 70 3.84 -5.59 5.04
C LEU A 70 5.09 -5.89 5.88
N GLY A 71 5.64 -4.88 6.56
CA GLY A 71 6.75 -5.06 7.51
C GLY A 71 6.38 -5.92 8.71
N ALA A 72 5.18 -5.76 9.27
CA ALA A 72 4.68 -6.59 10.37
C ALA A 72 4.46 -8.05 9.95
N VAL A 73 3.90 -8.27 8.75
CA VAL A 73 3.73 -9.62 8.16
C VAL A 73 5.08 -10.31 7.97
N GLY A 74 6.10 -9.59 7.50
CA GLY A 74 7.44 -10.14 7.31
C GLY A 74 8.09 -10.66 8.61
N LYS A 75 7.89 -9.95 9.74
CA LYS A 75 8.41 -10.40 11.05
C LYS A 75 7.76 -11.69 11.52
N ILE A 76 6.45 -11.85 11.30
CA ILE A 76 5.74 -13.08 11.68
C ILE A 76 6.13 -14.25 10.79
N GLY A 77 6.24 -14.04 9.48
CA GLY A 77 6.75 -15.07 8.57
C GLY A 77 8.11 -15.60 9.04
N SER A 78 8.99 -14.71 9.54
CA SER A 78 10.28 -15.10 10.11
C SER A 78 10.12 -15.97 11.38
N ASN A 79 9.30 -15.56 12.34
CA ASN A 79 9.11 -16.29 13.60
C ASN A 79 8.42 -17.65 13.40
N VAL A 80 7.44 -17.71 12.49
CA VAL A 80 6.79 -18.97 12.08
C VAL A 80 7.78 -19.88 11.37
N ASN A 81 8.65 -19.33 10.51
CA ASN A 81 9.68 -20.12 9.83
C ASN A 81 10.72 -20.69 10.81
N GLN A 82 11.05 -19.96 11.88
CA GLN A 82 11.91 -20.46 12.96
C GLN A 82 11.24 -21.60 13.73
N LEU A 83 9.96 -21.44 14.10
CA LEU A 83 9.18 -22.51 14.74
C LEU A 83 9.07 -23.76 13.85
N ALA A 84 8.82 -23.57 12.55
CA ALA A 84 8.78 -24.66 11.59
C ALA A 84 10.13 -25.36 11.44
N HIS A 85 11.24 -24.61 11.44
CA HIS A 85 12.58 -25.19 11.35
C HIS A 85 12.92 -26.05 12.59
N VAL A 86 12.50 -25.63 13.79
CA VAL A 86 12.70 -26.40 15.03
C VAL A 86 11.83 -27.66 15.05
N ALA A 87 10.56 -27.53 14.66
CA ALA A 87 9.64 -28.66 14.58
C ALA A 87 10.05 -29.68 13.51
N ASN A 88 10.49 -29.22 12.33
CA ASN A 88 10.98 -30.09 11.25
C ASN A 88 12.30 -30.80 11.61
N ALA A 89 13.07 -30.25 12.54
CA ALA A 89 14.25 -30.92 13.11
C ALA A 89 13.89 -31.99 14.17
N GLY A 90 12.59 -32.24 14.41
CA GLY A 90 12.11 -33.24 15.36
C GLY A 90 12.17 -32.79 16.82
N ALA A 91 12.42 -31.50 17.07
CA ALA A 91 12.49 -30.92 18.41
C ALA A 91 11.21 -30.14 18.75
N TRP A 92 10.90 -30.02 20.04
CA TRP A 92 9.79 -29.19 20.50
C TRP A 92 10.25 -27.75 20.67
N PRO A 93 9.59 -26.76 20.04
CA PRO A 93 9.95 -25.36 20.20
C PRO A 93 9.75 -24.90 21.65
N GLU A 94 10.67 -24.08 22.15
CA GLU A 94 10.58 -23.52 23.49
C GLU A 94 9.28 -22.74 23.69
N ASN A 95 8.69 -22.88 24.88
CA ASN A 95 7.42 -22.27 25.25
C ASN A 95 7.43 -20.74 25.10
N GLN A 96 8.58 -20.10 25.38
CA GLN A 96 8.80 -18.67 25.16
C GLN A 96 8.66 -18.28 23.68
N LEU A 97 9.17 -19.09 22.76
CA LEU A 97 9.11 -18.83 21.32
C LEU A 97 7.66 -18.87 20.81
N LEU A 98 6.85 -19.79 21.36
CA LEU A 98 5.41 -19.89 21.07
C LEU A 98 4.62 -18.68 21.59
N HIS A 99 4.91 -18.23 22.82
CA HIS A 99 4.29 -17.02 23.38
C HIS A 99 4.67 -15.76 22.60
N GLN A 100 5.93 -15.65 22.16
CA GLN A 100 6.40 -14.53 21.34
C GLN A 100 5.64 -14.46 20.01
N ALA A 101 5.52 -15.59 19.30
CA ALA A 101 4.79 -15.66 18.04
C ALA A 101 3.29 -15.34 18.22
N ALA A 102 2.66 -15.83 19.31
CA ALA A 102 1.27 -15.51 19.61
C ALA A 102 1.05 -14.02 19.90
N ALA A 103 1.99 -13.38 20.62
CA ALA A 103 1.95 -11.95 20.91
C ALA A 103 2.09 -11.10 19.64
N ASP A 104 3.01 -11.47 18.74
CA ASP A 104 3.20 -10.78 17.46
C ASP A 104 1.94 -10.85 16.59
N ILE A 105 1.28 -12.02 16.55
CA ILE A 105 0.02 -12.21 15.80
C ILE A 105 -1.09 -11.34 16.38
N GLN A 106 -1.22 -11.26 17.71
CA GLN A 106 -2.21 -10.41 18.37
C GLN A 106 -1.96 -8.92 18.09
N TRP A 107 -0.70 -8.48 18.17
CA TRP A 107 -0.32 -7.10 17.88
C TRP A 107 -0.64 -6.70 16.43
N MET A 108 -0.40 -7.60 15.48
CA MET A 108 -0.71 -7.34 14.08
C MET A 108 -2.22 -7.26 13.83
N ARG A 109 -2.99 -8.17 14.44
CA ARG A 109 -4.47 -8.15 14.37
C ARG A 109 -5.01 -6.82 14.88
N HIS A 110 -4.51 -6.35 16.02
CA HIS A 110 -4.90 -5.08 16.61
C HIS A 110 -4.59 -3.89 15.69
N THR A 111 -3.36 -3.83 15.18
CA THR A 111 -2.91 -2.76 14.28
C THR A 111 -3.72 -2.72 12.99
N LEU A 112 -4.04 -3.89 12.42
CA LEU A 112 -4.94 -4.02 11.27
C LEU A 112 -6.35 -3.52 11.54
N MET A 113 -6.93 -3.90 12.68
CA MET A 113 -8.29 -3.52 13.06
C MET A 113 -8.40 -1.99 13.22
N ILE A 114 -7.41 -1.36 13.83
CA ILE A 114 -7.32 0.11 13.94
C ILE A 114 -7.23 0.76 12.56
N ALA A 115 -6.31 0.29 11.70
CA ALA A 115 -6.13 0.84 10.36
C ALA A 115 -7.39 0.67 9.48
N LEU A 116 -8.18 -0.37 9.72
CA LEU A 116 -9.44 -0.65 9.00
C LEU A 116 -10.68 0.01 9.64
N GLY A 117 -10.54 0.68 10.79
CA GLY A 117 -11.65 1.31 11.51
C GLY A 117 -12.65 0.31 12.13
N VAL A 118 -12.23 -0.93 12.37
CA VAL A 118 -13.06 -2.00 12.95
C VAL A 118 -12.75 -2.11 14.45
N PRO A 119 -13.77 -2.12 15.34
CA PRO A 119 -13.52 -2.23 16.78
C PRO A 119 -12.89 -3.59 17.15
N ASP A 120 -11.69 -3.54 17.75
CA ASP A 120 -10.98 -4.73 18.24
C ASP A 120 -11.67 -5.31 19.48
N LYS A 121 -12.39 -6.42 19.27
CA LYS A 121 -12.99 -7.18 20.36
C LYS A 121 -11.96 -8.18 20.88
N PRO A 122 -11.61 -8.16 22.18
CA PRO A 122 -10.66 -9.12 22.73
C PRO A 122 -11.19 -10.55 22.50
N PRO A 123 -10.30 -11.51 22.20
CA PRO A 123 -10.72 -12.91 22.03
C PRO A 123 -11.42 -13.38 23.31
N ARG A 124 -12.54 -14.12 23.17
CA ARG A 124 -13.20 -14.71 24.34
C ARG A 124 -12.22 -15.68 25.00
N PRO A 125 -12.08 -15.66 26.34
CA PRO A 125 -11.28 -16.65 27.02
C PRO A 125 -11.85 -18.04 26.71
N SER A 126 -10.98 -18.92 26.24
CA SER A 126 -11.28 -20.35 26.11
C SER A 126 -11.57 -20.91 27.50
N ARG A 127 -12.74 -21.56 27.64
CA ARG A 127 -13.08 -22.41 28.79
C ARG A 127 -12.19 -23.62 28.86
#